data_AF-A0A0T5VSZ6-F1
#
_entry.id   AF-A0A0T5VSZ6-F1
#
_cell.length_a   1.000
_cell.length_b   1.000
_cell.length_c   1.000
_cell.angle_alpha   90.00
_cell.angle_beta   90.00
_cell.angle_gamma   90.00
#
_symmetry.space_group_name_H-M   'P 1'
#
loop_
_entity.id
_entity.type
_entity.pdbx_description
1 polymer ?
#
loop_
_entity_poly.entity_id
_entity_poly.type
_entity_poly.pdbx_seq_one_letter_code
_entity_poly.pdbx_strand_id
1 'polypeptide(L)'
;MRRGVVTVTKNFTTSNGLAAVATLQYTTGQVYSSITVSIEGEGNVPLTSVSHSSGPIYADAFEGYKAGSYYEYFVDVLVTGNPTIGWQISDTSAEAVVI
;
A
#
# COMPACT_ATOMS: atom_id res chain seq x y z
N MET A 1 0.29 12.78 23.51
CA MET A 1 0.98 12.95 22.22
C MET A 1 -0.01 13.52 21.22
N ARG A 2 0.30 14.60 20.50
CA ARG A 2 -0.59 15.11 19.43
C ARG A 2 -0.64 14.07 18.31
N ARG A 3 -1.84 13.67 17.90
CA ARG A 3 -2.04 12.78 16.76
C ARG A 3 -1.66 13.55 15.50
N GLY A 4 -0.67 13.06 14.75
CA GLY A 4 -0.26 13.59 13.46
C GLY A 4 -0.72 12.68 12.33
N VAL A 5 -1.11 13.25 11.20
CA VAL A 5 -1.31 12.49 9.96
C VAL A 5 0.06 12.28 9.32
N VAL A 6 0.35 11.03 8.97
CA VAL A 6 1.56 10.58 8.28
C VAL A 6 1.14 10.06 6.91
N THR A 7 1.88 10.45 5.88
CA THR A 7 1.71 9.97 4.49
C THR A 7 3.00 9.32 4.04
N VAL A 8 2.89 8.09 3.54
CA VAL A 8 4.01 7.31 2.99
C VAL A 8 3.71 7.04 1.53
N THR A 9 4.69 7.28 0.66
CA THR A 9 4.59 7.05 -0.78
C THR A 9 5.70 6.11 -1.25
N LYS A 10 5.34 5.14 -2.08
CA LYS A 10 6.29 4.23 -2.73
C LYS A 10 6.10 4.27 -4.24
N ASN A 11 7.17 4.58 -4.96
CA ASN A 11 7.19 4.48 -6.41
C ASN A 11 7.61 3.08 -6.83
N PHE A 12 6.98 2.56 -7.88
CA PHE A 12 7.33 1.27 -8.50
C PHE A 12 6.94 1.29 -9.98
N THR A 13 7.33 0.25 -10.70
CA THR A 13 7.01 0.07 -12.12
C THR A 13 6.17 -1.18 -12.28
N THR A 14 5.05 -1.07 -12.98
CA THR A 14 4.19 -2.22 -13.30
C THR A 14 4.93 -3.17 -14.26
N SER A 15 4.49 -4.42 -14.34
CA SER A 15 5.09 -5.40 -15.28
C SER A 15 5.07 -4.99 -16.77
N ASN A 16 4.15 -4.10 -17.19
CA ASN A 16 4.13 -3.53 -18.55
C ASN A 16 4.91 -2.20 -18.70
N GLY A 17 5.64 -1.77 -17.67
CA GLY A 17 6.54 -0.61 -17.75
C GLY A 17 5.93 0.74 -17.39
N LEU A 18 4.69 0.79 -16.87
CA LEU A 18 4.06 2.03 -16.42
C LEU A 18 4.57 2.42 -15.02
N ALA A 19 4.75 3.72 -14.80
CA ALA A 19 5.04 4.24 -13.48
C ALA A 19 3.79 4.13 -12.59
N ALA A 20 3.98 3.73 -11.34
CA ALA A 20 2.93 3.65 -10.36
C ALA A 20 3.40 4.13 -8.98
N VAL A 21 2.45 4.65 -8.21
CA VAL A 21 2.69 5.20 -6.86
C VAL A 21 1.68 4.60 -5.89
N ALA A 22 2.16 3.87 -4.89
CA ALA A 22 1.36 3.46 -3.75
C ALA A 22 1.41 4.55 -2.68
N THR A 23 0.25 4.99 -2.20
CA THR A 23 0.13 5.97 -1.12
C THR A 23 -0.62 5.37 0.06
N LEU A 24 -0.03 5.47 1.25
CA LEU A 24 -0.63 5.08 2.51
C LEU A 24 -0.68 6.27 3.46
N GLN A 25 -1.86 6.56 3.98
CA GLN A 25 -2.09 7.62 4.94
C GLN A 25 -2.59 7.03 6.27
N TYR A 26 -2.00 7.48 7.37
CA TYR A 26 -2.42 7.04 8.70
C TYR A 26 -2.25 8.11 9.75
N THR A 27 -3.07 8.04 10.79
CA THR A 27 -2.93 8.91 11.96
C THR A 27 -2.18 8.16 13.05
N THR A 28 -1.13 8.76 13.62
CA THR A 28 -0.36 8.14 14.70
C THR A 28 -1.28 7.71 15.85
N GLY A 29 -1.23 6.43 16.24
CA GLY A 29 -2.10 5.85 17.28
C GLY A 29 -3.47 5.37 16.79
N GLN A 30 -3.70 5.29 15.48
CA GLN A 30 -4.82 4.58 14.86
C GLN A 30 -4.32 3.57 13.83
N VAL A 31 -5.16 2.59 13.50
CA VAL A 31 -4.92 1.71 12.33
C VAL A 31 -4.92 2.59 11.08
N TYR A 32 -4.01 2.33 10.15
CA TYR A 32 -4.02 2.99 8.84
C TYR A 32 -5.38 2.79 8.16
N SER A 33 -5.81 3.81 7.43
CA SER A 33 -7.05 3.79 6.68
C SER A 33 -6.73 3.98 5.22
N SER A 34 -7.35 3.19 4.34
CA SER A 34 -7.31 3.31 2.87
C SER A 34 -5.90 3.41 2.26
N ILE A 35 -5.43 2.31 1.67
CA ILE A 35 -4.29 2.35 0.74
C ILE A 35 -4.83 2.53 -0.66
N THR A 36 -4.22 3.42 -1.43
CA THR A 36 -4.55 3.63 -2.85
C THR A 36 -3.27 3.56 -3.67
N VAL A 37 -3.37 2.93 -4.83
CA VAL A 37 -2.31 2.92 -5.84
C VAL A 37 -2.77 3.73 -7.05
N SER A 38 -1.94 4.64 -7.52
CA SER A 38 -2.16 5.38 -8.75
C SER A 38 -1.22 4.86 -9.83
N ILE A 39 -1.77 4.39 -10.95
CA ILE A 39 -1.02 3.90 -12.11
C ILE A 39 -1.15 4.93 -13.22
N GLU A 40 -0.02 5.33 -13.82
CA GLU A 40 0.00 6.31 -14.91
C GLU A 40 -0.86 5.83 -16.10
N GLY A 41 -1.74 6.69 -16.59
CA GLY A 41 -2.66 6.36 -17.70
C GLY A 41 -3.88 5.51 -17.32
N GLU A 42 -3.90 4.94 -16.12
CA GLU A 42 -4.93 3.98 -15.68
C GLU A 42 -5.77 4.51 -14.49
N GLY A 43 -5.21 5.40 -13.69
CA GLY A 43 -5.87 6.01 -12.54
C GLY A 43 -5.72 5.19 -11.25
N ASN A 44 -6.67 5.35 -10.33
CA ASN A 44 -6.55 4.83 -8.96
C ASN A 44 -7.11 3.42 -8.81
N VAL A 45 -6.42 2.62 -7.98
CA VAL A 45 -6.81 1.29 -7.51
C VAL A 45 -6.91 1.34 -5.99
N PRO A 46 -8.12 1.28 -5.40
CA PRO A 46 -8.25 1.14 -3.96
C PRO A 46 -7.83 -0.27 -3.55
N LEU A 47 -7.03 -0.38 -2.49
CA LEU A 47 -6.61 -1.67 -1.95
C LEU A 47 -7.41 -2.03 -0.70
N THR A 48 -7.65 -3.33 -0.52
CA THR A 48 -8.30 -3.91 0.66
C THR A 48 -7.26 -4.62 1.51
N SER A 49 -7.35 -4.49 2.83
CA SER A 49 -6.49 -5.27 3.73
C SER A 49 -6.88 -6.74 3.64
N VAL A 50 -5.91 -7.60 3.34
CA VAL A 50 -6.12 -9.06 3.23
C VAL A 50 -5.42 -9.83 4.34
N SER A 51 -4.41 -9.24 4.99
CA SER A 51 -3.79 -9.82 6.18
C SER A 51 -3.30 -8.75 7.15
N HIS A 52 -3.29 -9.12 8.43
CA HIS A 52 -2.78 -8.32 9.53
C HIS A 52 -2.00 -9.21 10.48
N SER A 53 -0.68 -9.06 10.56
CA SER A 53 0.10 -9.87 11.50
C SER A 53 -0.04 -9.30 12.91
N SER A 54 -0.63 -10.08 13.82
CA SER A 54 -0.60 -9.79 15.26
C SER A 54 0.58 -10.57 15.89
N GLY A 55 1.62 -9.87 16.35
CA GLY A 55 2.82 -10.51 16.90
C GLY A 55 4.08 -9.62 16.87
N PRO A 56 5.28 -10.19 17.06
CA PRO A 56 6.55 -9.44 17.03
C PRO A 56 6.95 -8.96 15.62
N ILE A 57 6.26 -9.44 14.59
CA ILE A 57 6.35 -8.95 13.22
C ILE A 57 5.11 -8.08 13.00
N TYR A 58 5.33 -6.83 12.61
CA TYR A 58 4.28 -5.89 12.22
C TYR A 58 4.28 -5.84 10.70
N ALA A 59 3.42 -6.61 10.05
CA ALA A 59 3.35 -6.76 8.61
C ALA A 59 1.89 -6.90 8.16
N ASP A 60 1.46 -6.03 7.26
CA ASP A 60 0.12 -6.07 6.68
C ASP A 60 0.19 -6.11 5.17
N ALA A 61 -0.60 -7.00 4.57
CA ALA A 61 -0.75 -7.09 3.13
C ALA A 61 -2.07 -6.48 2.66
N PHE A 62 -2.01 -5.81 1.52
CA PHE A 62 -3.13 -5.14 0.89
C PHE A 62 -3.17 -5.48 -0.58
N GLU A 63 -4.34 -5.90 -1.05
CA GLU A 63 -4.54 -6.30 -2.44
C GLU A 63 -5.58 -5.43 -3.10
N GLY A 64 -5.40 -5.15 -4.38
CA GLY A 64 -6.36 -4.42 -5.19
C GLY A 64 -6.36 -4.94 -6.62
N TYR A 65 -7.53 -4.92 -7.22
CA TYR A 65 -7.74 -5.37 -8.58
C TYR A 65 -8.48 -4.29 -9.37
N LYS A 66 -7.98 -4.02 -10.57
CA LYS A 66 -8.59 -3.08 -11.52
C LYS A 66 -8.88 -3.82 -12.82
N ALA A 67 -10.17 -3.98 -13.11
CA ALA A 67 -10.69 -4.48 -14.39
C ALA A 67 -11.22 -3.34 -15.27
N GLY A 68 -11.34 -3.61 -16.57
CA GLY A 68 -12.04 -2.73 -17.51
C GLY A 68 -11.17 -1.68 -18.22
N SER A 69 -9.86 -1.73 -18.02
CA SER A 69 -8.88 -1.02 -18.86
C SER A 69 -8.42 -1.91 -20.04
N TYR A 70 -7.50 -1.42 -20.87
CA TYR A 70 -6.86 -2.26 -21.90
C TYR A 70 -6.08 -3.45 -21.29
N TYR A 71 -5.70 -3.34 -20.01
CA TYR A 71 -5.03 -4.35 -19.21
C TYR A 71 -5.76 -4.54 -17.88
N GLU A 72 -5.71 -5.73 -17.31
CA GLU A 72 -6.13 -5.95 -15.92
C GLU A 72 -4.92 -5.79 -15.00
N TYR A 73 -5.12 -5.18 -13.83
CA TYR A 73 -4.02 -4.95 -12.88
C TYR A 73 -4.35 -5.60 -11.54
N PHE A 74 -3.43 -6.40 -11.03
CA PHE A 74 -3.41 -6.88 -9.65
C PHE A 74 -2.25 -6.22 -8.92
N VAL A 75 -2.52 -5.63 -7.75
CA VAL A 75 -1.54 -4.91 -6.96
C VAL A 75 -1.49 -5.46 -5.55
N ASP A 76 -0.29 -5.78 -5.07
CA ASP A 76 -0.02 -6.17 -3.68
C ASP A 76 0.90 -5.12 -3.03
N VAL A 77 0.57 -4.74 -1.81
CA VAL A 77 1.34 -3.82 -0.97
C VAL A 77 1.57 -4.45 0.39
N LEU A 78 2.84 -4.61 0.74
CA LEU A 78 3.27 -5.02 2.07
C LEU A 78 3.74 -3.81 2.86
N VAL A 79 3.13 -3.60 4.02
CA VAL A 79 3.49 -2.55 4.98
C VAL A 79 4.18 -3.21 6.16
N THR A 80 5.43 -2.85 6.43
CA THR A 80 6.16 -3.35 7.61
C THR A 80 6.28 -2.24 8.65
N GLY A 81 5.87 -2.52 9.89
CA GLY A 81 6.02 -1.65 11.05
C GLY A 81 7.29 -1.92 11.85
N ASN A 82 7.75 -0.93 12.60
CA ASN A 82 8.93 -1.02 13.45
C ASN A 82 8.59 -1.52 14.86
N PRO A 83 9.01 -2.74 15.25
CA PRO A 83 8.60 -3.32 16.53
C PRO A 83 9.11 -2.61 17.78
N THR A 84 10.13 -1.76 17.67
CA THR A 84 10.71 -1.02 18.80
C THR A 84 9.93 0.27 19.11
N ILE A 85 9.21 0.81 18.13
CA ILE A 85 8.46 2.09 18.24
C ILE A 85 6.97 1.95 17.88
N GLY A 86 6.50 0.71 17.69
CA GLY A 86 5.09 0.34 17.45
C GLY A 86 4.71 0.26 15.97
N TRP A 87 3.46 0.55 15.63
CA TRP A 87 2.95 0.56 14.24
C TRP A 87 3.50 1.71 13.37
N GLN A 88 4.67 2.26 13.69
CA GLN A 88 5.33 3.21 12.79
C GLN A 88 5.90 2.43 11.62
N ILE A 89 5.50 2.79 10.41
CA ILE A 89 5.91 2.11 9.18
C ILE A 89 7.42 2.28 9.00
N SER A 90 8.16 1.17 8.97
CA SER A 90 9.59 1.14 8.67
C SER A 90 9.87 0.94 7.19
N ASP A 91 8.99 0.25 6.47
CA ASP A 91 9.13 0.04 5.02
C ASP A 91 7.79 -0.25 4.35
N THR A 92 7.72 0.03 3.05
CA THR A 92 6.62 -0.32 2.15
C THR A 92 7.17 -0.91 0.86
N SER A 93 6.65 -2.06 0.45
CA SER A 93 6.85 -2.60 -0.90
C SER A 93 5.52 -2.65 -1.62
N ALA A 94 5.57 -2.37 -2.92
CA ALA A 94 4.40 -2.39 -3.80
C ALA A 94 4.80 -3.04 -5.11
N GLU A 95 4.01 -4.01 -5.56
CA GLU A 95 4.18 -4.68 -6.83
C GLU A 95 2.85 -4.72 -7.57
N ALA A 96 2.86 -4.46 -8.87
CA ALA A 96 1.69 -4.65 -9.72
C ALA A 96 2.01 -5.53 -10.93
N VAL A 97 1.16 -6.52 -11.12
CA VAL A 97 1.20 -7.45 -12.24
C VAL A 97 0.05 -7.12 -13.19
N VAL A 98 0.36 -7.13 -14.48
CA VAL A 98 -0.62 -7.07 -15.55
C VAL A 98 -1.08 -8.49 -15.84
N ILE A 99 -2.39 -8.70 -15.83
CA ILE A 99 -3.05 -9.99 -16.09
C ILE A 99 -3.65 -9.96 -17.50
#